data_AF-A0AAD7SE25-F1
#
_entry.id   AF-A0AAD7SE25-F1
#
_cell.length_a   1.000
_cell.length_b   1.000
_cell.length_c   1.000
_cell.angle_alpha   90.00
_cell.angle_beta   90.00
_cell.angle_gamma   90.00
#
_symmetry.space_group_name_H-M   'P 1'
#
loop_
_entity.id
_entity.type
_entity.pdbx_description
1 polymer ?
#
loop_
_entity_poly.entity_id
_entity_poly.type
_entity_poly.pdbx_seq_one_letter_code
_entity_poly.pdbx_strand_id
1 'polypeptide(L)'
;MSEKLSRRLEELDSMLKRALGEGAETTDAKEEDKQSHHSDSFMECRRTKAQTGSPHASRSPRALSLSPSPPRARRSLQAQLEDAQTSKHRHRMSAVRRQEQRELQRQRRLGQMVGKAYEGELKRLEGRERLDMAKDRGRIQSTEREYRDAVQKDLPCLPKPSQVLSPRTPNQHRSPRTRPLTPSRGRAPTRKPTPMKVKDNDLLPLLLEEFPHLQISPHTINRMWKRQLKQVDHLGAPNSQHSRRKLTSQVEEAQRRHDLLVEIIRKEQEHNHRLRDFKERIQQQKSAQNKLKEQRRQIARAKKYHSDYHVQMRARMMRARTREERMFKQIFEEGLDLQKTRLREERAYAKEVRQEHQRRHRDELDSMENYYKNQFSLLAETLAQERQEIQVRKKAQEKALQKMKRELRSKMEREIGELQKIIIQNDDDDYFWDLEAERLRGKVQMASFQYSTSHLP
;
A
#
# COMPACT_ATOMS: atom_id res chain seq x y z
N MET A 1 -44.44 -45.97 -35.75
CA MET A 1 -45.10 -44.65 -35.88
C MET A 1 -44.66 -43.63 -34.82
N SER A 2 -44.21 -44.02 -33.62
CA SER A 2 -43.96 -43.07 -32.51
C SER A 2 -42.76 -42.11 -32.69
N GLU A 3 -41.63 -42.56 -33.25
CA GLU A 3 -40.37 -41.80 -33.26
C GLU A 3 -40.41 -40.48 -34.06
N LYS A 4 -41.21 -40.42 -35.13
CA LYS A 4 -41.39 -39.19 -35.90
C LYS A 4 -42.18 -38.14 -35.11
N LEU A 5 -43.04 -38.60 -34.20
CA LEU A 5 -43.87 -37.77 -33.33
C LEU A 5 -43.06 -37.26 -32.14
N SER A 6 -42.24 -38.11 -31.50
CA SER A 6 -41.35 -37.70 -30.40
C SER A 6 -40.32 -36.65 -30.87
N ARG A 7 -39.63 -36.89 -32.00
CA ARG A 7 -38.67 -35.92 -32.55
C ARG A 7 -39.32 -34.58 -32.89
N ARG A 8 -40.58 -34.57 -33.35
CA ARG A 8 -41.32 -33.35 -33.67
C ARG A 8 -41.77 -32.59 -32.41
N LEU A 9 -42.06 -33.30 -31.32
CA LEU A 9 -42.35 -32.69 -30.02
C LEU A 9 -41.10 -32.11 -29.36
N GLU A 10 -39.96 -32.80 -29.43
CA GLU A 10 -38.65 -32.31 -28.96
C GLU A 10 -38.18 -31.06 -29.73
N GLU A 11 -38.42 -31.03 -31.05
CA GLU A 11 -38.17 -29.86 -31.90
C GLU A 11 -39.02 -28.65 -31.48
N LEU A 12 -40.33 -28.87 -31.24
CA LEU A 12 -41.24 -27.81 -30.81
C LEU A 12 -40.93 -27.29 -29.39
N ASP A 13 -40.63 -28.18 -28.44
CA ASP A 13 -40.20 -27.82 -27.09
C ASP A 13 -38.89 -26.99 -27.10
N SER A 14 -37.93 -27.40 -27.95
CA SER A 14 -36.68 -26.65 -28.17
C SER A 14 -36.92 -25.27 -28.78
N MET A 15 -37.93 -25.11 -29.64
CA MET A 15 -38.33 -23.80 -30.19
C MET A 15 -39.03 -22.93 -29.13
N LEU A 16 -39.90 -23.52 -28.31
CA LEU A 16 -40.63 -22.82 -27.25
C LEU A 16 -39.68 -22.25 -26.18
N LYS A 17 -38.73 -23.07 -25.70
CA LYS A 17 -37.69 -22.63 -24.74
C LYS A 17 -36.83 -21.48 -25.28
N ARG A 18 -36.53 -21.48 -26.59
CA ARG A 18 -35.82 -20.37 -27.26
C ARG A 18 -36.69 -19.11 -27.40
N ALA A 19 -37.99 -19.26 -27.63
CA ALA A 19 -38.92 -18.14 -27.73
C ALA A 19 -39.22 -17.47 -26.38
N LEU A 20 -39.26 -18.25 -25.30
CA LEU A 20 -39.45 -17.77 -23.93
C LEU A 20 -38.17 -17.22 -23.28
N GLY A 21 -36.99 -17.46 -23.88
CA GLY A 21 -35.72 -16.95 -23.39
C GLY A 21 -35.15 -17.70 -22.18
N GLU A 22 -35.80 -18.77 -21.73
CA GLU A 22 -35.39 -19.65 -20.61
C GLU A 22 -34.24 -20.58 -21.02
N GLY A 23 -33.11 -19.96 -21.40
CA GLY A 23 -31.98 -20.60 -22.05
C GLY A 23 -30.71 -20.77 -21.21
N ALA A 24 -30.74 -20.46 -19.91
CA ALA A 24 -29.74 -20.84 -18.91
C ALA A 24 -30.19 -20.41 -17.50
N GLU A 25 -30.47 -21.36 -16.60
CA GLU A 25 -30.18 -21.36 -15.14
C GLU A 25 -30.97 -22.42 -14.35
N THR A 26 -30.42 -23.64 -14.30
CA THR A 26 -30.60 -24.67 -13.24
C THR A 26 -29.45 -25.67 -13.43
N THR A 27 -28.65 -26.12 -12.46
CA THR A 27 -28.56 -25.87 -11.01
C THR A 27 -27.15 -25.26 -10.70
N ASP A 28 -26.67 -25.00 -9.47
CA ASP A 28 -27.06 -25.52 -8.15
C ASP A 28 -26.81 -24.52 -7.00
N ALA A 29 -27.25 -24.90 -5.81
CA ALA A 29 -27.31 -24.13 -4.58
C ALA A 29 -25.95 -23.70 -4.00
N LYS A 30 -25.88 -22.45 -3.51
CA LYS A 30 -25.94 -22.22 -2.05
C LYS A 30 -26.23 -20.75 -1.69
N GLU A 31 -27.03 -20.60 -0.65
CA GLU A 31 -27.22 -19.34 0.07
C GLU A 31 -25.88 -18.87 0.69
N GLU A 32 -25.67 -17.57 0.82
CA GLU A 32 -25.73 -16.94 2.15
C GLU A 32 -25.76 -15.41 2.07
N ASP A 33 -26.84 -14.90 2.64
CA ASP A 33 -27.12 -13.53 3.05
C ASP A 33 -25.90 -12.70 3.50
N LYS A 34 -25.69 -11.56 2.80
CA LYS A 34 -25.12 -10.33 3.40
C LYS A 34 -25.82 -9.09 2.88
N GLN A 35 -27.00 -8.82 3.44
CA GLN A 35 -27.50 -7.44 3.50
C GLN A 35 -26.47 -6.55 4.19
N SER A 36 -25.97 -5.54 3.49
CA SER A 36 -25.24 -4.41 4.10
C SER A 36 -25.65 -3.13 3.39
N HIS A 37 -26.50 -2.34 4.07
CA HIS A 37 -27.06 -1.11 3.57
C HIS A 37 -26.03 0.03 3.68
N HIS A 38 -25.48 0.49 2.54
CA HIS A 38 -24.96 1.86 2.43
C HIS A 38 -25.31 2.45 1.07
N SER A 39 -26.46 3.13 1.02
CA SER A 39 -26.85 4.05 -0.06
C SER A 39 -26.21 5.43 0.13
N ASP A 40 -26.41 6.27 -0.88
CA ASP A 40 -26.29 7.73 -0.89
C ASP A 40 -24.88 8.37 -0.89
N SER A 41 -24.44 8.69 -2.11
CA SER A 41 -24.33 10.11 -2.51
C SER A 41 -24.26 10.24 -4.04
N PHE A 42 -25.43 10.32 -4.69
CA PHE A 42 -25.51 10.68 -6.11
C PHE A 42 -25.93 12.15 -6.20
N MET A 43 -25.00 13.03 -6.60
CA MET A 43 -25.27 14.47 -6.71
C MET A 43 -26.27 14.76 -7.85
N GLU A 44 -27.54 14.92 -7.48
CA GLU A 44 -28.60 15.35 -8.38
C GLU A 44 -28.41 16.82 -8.78
N CYS A 45 -27.76 17.05 -9.93
CA CYS A 45 -27.73 18.37 -10.57
C CYS A 45 -29.15 18.78 -10.98
N ARG A 46 -29.80 19.57 -10.12
CA ARG A 46 -31.12 20.21 -10.32
C ARG A 46 -31.35 20.65 -11.76
N ARG A 47 -32.14 19.90 -12.52
CA ARG A 47 -32.75 20.39 -13.77
C ARG A 47 -34.04 21.10 -13.44
N THR A 48 -34.05 22.41 -13.65
CA THR A 48 -35.23 23.27 -13.55
C THR A 48 -36.36 22.75 -14.44
N LYS A 49 -37.46 22.32 -13.83
CA LYS A 49 -38.70 22.00 -14.54
C LYS A 49 -39.44 23.30 -14.86
N ALA A 50 -39.59 23.63 -16.14
CA ALA A 50 -40.61 24.57 -16.60
C ALA A 50 -41.88 23.77 -16.96
N GLN A 51 -43.02 24.19 -16.41
CA GLN A 51 -44.33 23.57 -16.66
C GLN A 51 -44.86 24.01 -18.05
N THR A 52 -45.29 23.06 -18.89
CA THR A 52 -46.71 22.73 -19.15
C THR A 52 -47.48 23.83 -19.91
N GLY A 53 -47.94 23.52 -21.12
CA GLY A 53 -48.79 24.43 -21.90
C GLY A 53 -49.29 23.87 -23.25
N SER A 54 -50.50 23.29 -23.23
CA SER A 54 -51.38 22.95 -24.37
C SER A 54 -51.30 21.52 -24.97
N PRO A 55 -52.45 20.80 -25.10
CA PRO A 55 -52.50 19.37 -25.43
C PRO A 55 -52.76 19.06 -26.92
N HIS A 56 -52.60 17.77 -27.26
CA HIS A 56 -53.05 17.19 -28.52
C HIS A 56 -54.56 17.39 -28.76
N ALA A 57 -54.91 17.99 -29.90
CA ALA A 57 -56.28 17.98 -30.42
C ALA A 57 -56.55 16.72 -31.25
N SER A 58 -57.69 16.08 -31.00
CA SER A 58 -58.17 14.89 -31.70
C SER A 58 -58.57 15.18 -33.16
N ARG A 59 -58.31 14.22 -34.05
CA ARG A 59 -58.90 14.22 -35.41
C ARG A 59 -60.37 13.81 -35.34
N SER A 60 -61.24 14.61 -35.94
CA SER A 60 -62.55 14.17 -36.45
C SER A 60 -62.71 14.72 -37.87
N PRO A 61 -63.18 13.93 -38.86
CA PRO A 61 -63.31 14.37 -40.24
C PRO A 61 -64.71 14.94 -40.52
N ARG A 62 -64.82 16.14 -41.11
CA ARG A 62 -66.08 16.54 -41.76
C ARG A 62 -65.93 17.61 -42.84
N ALA A 63 -66.77 17.41 -43.86
CA ALA A 63 -67.28 18.36 -44.86
C ALA A 63 -66.30 18.99 -45.87
N LEU A 64 -66.67 18.83 -47.13
CA LEU A 64 -66.17 19.58 -48.28
C LEU A 64 -66.71 21.02 -48.23
N SER A 65 -65.85 22.01 -48.41
CA SER A 65 -66.26 23.37 -48.76
C SER A 65 -65.32 23.93 -49.83
N LEU A 66 -65.83 24.11 -51.04
CA LEU A 66 -65.09 24.70 -52.15
C LEU A 66 -65.06 26.22 -51.98
N SER A 67 -63.90 26.77 -51.64
CA SER A 67 -63.60 28.21 -51.75
C SER A 67 -62.09 28.38 -51.91
N PRO A 68 -61.60 29.13 -52.91
CA PRO A 68 -60.18 29.28 -53.14
C PRO A 68 -59.56 30.24 -52.11
N SER A 69 -58.65 29.73 -51.29
CA SER A 69 -57.85 30.56 -50.37
C SER A 69 -57.02 31.59 -51.15
N PRO A 70 -56.80 32.81 -50.60
CA PRO A 70 -55.98 33.82 -51.26
C PRO A 70 -54.53 33.31 -51.46
N PRO A 71 -53.84 33.75 -52.52
CA PRO A 71 -52.49 33.30 -52.80
C PRO A 71 -51.55 33.66 -51.65
N ARG A 72 -50.73 32.69 -51.22
CA ARG A 72 -49.72 32.92 -50.17
C ARG A 72 -48.83 34.09 -50.60
N ALA A 73 -48.84 35.16 -49.79
CA ALA A 73 -47.90 36.25 -49.94
C ALA A 73 -46.48 35.68 -50.06
N ARG A 74 -45.71 36.18 -51.03
CA ARG A 74 -44.36 35.67 -51.33
C ARG A 74 -43.51 35.76 -50.06
N ARG A 75 -43.23 34.62 -49.41
CA ARG A 75 -42.20 34.55 -48.36
C ARG A 75 -40.92 35.13 -48.94
N SER A 76 -40.36 36.14 -48.29
CA SER A 76 -39.12 36.77 -48.73
C SER A 76 -38.04 35.72 -48.95
N LEU A 77 -37.16 35.95 -49.93
CA LEU A 77 -36.05 35.02 -50.21
C LEU A 77 -35.17 34.78 -48.97
N GLN A 78 -35.07 35.79 -48.10
CA GLN A 78 -34.41 35.71 -46.80
C GLN A 78 -35.06 34.67 -45.86
N ALA A 79 -36.39 34.67 -45.70
CA ALA A 79 -37.08 33.67 -44.87
C ALA A 79 -36.92 32.24 -45.42
N GLN A 80 -36.86 32.07 -46.74
CA GLN A 80 -36.60 30.77 -47.36
C GLN A 80 -35.14 30.30 -47.18
N LEU A 81 -34.18 31.23 -47.22
CA LEU A 81 -32.77 30.97 -46.92
C LEU A 81 -32.56 30.56 -45.44
N GLU A 82 -33.21 31.24 -44.51
CA GLU A 82 -33.16 30.93 -43.07
C GLU A 82 -33.84 29.58 -42.75
N ASP A 83 -35.02 29.29 -43.31
CA ASP A 83 -35.65 27.96 -43.22
C ASP A 83 -34.77 26.85 -43.82
N ALA A 84 -34.10 27.10 -44.94
CA ALA A 84 -33.18 26.14 -45.56
C ALA A 84 -31.90 25.91 -44.72
N GLN A 85 -31.34 26.96 -44.10
CA GLN A 85 -30.18 26.84 -43.22
C GLN A 85 -30.52 26.11 -41.91
N THR A 86 -31.64 26.45 -41.27
CA THR A 86 -32.08 25.77 -40.04
C THR A 86 -32.46 24.31 -40.30
N SER A 87 -33.08 24.00 -41.44
CA SER A 87 -33.34 22.62 -41.89
C SER A 87 -32.04 21.83 -42.10
N LYS A 88 -31.07 22.37 -42.85
CA LYS A 88 -29.74 21.74 -43.05
C LYS A 88 -29.01 21.53 -41.72
N HIS A 89 -29.10 22.47 -40.78
CA HIS A 89 -28.52 22.32 -39.44
C HIS A 89 -29.21 21.19 -38.64
N ARG A 90 -30.55 21.10 -38.66
CA ARG A 90 -31.30 20.01 -38.02
C ARG A 90 -30.92 18.64 -38.60
N HIS A 91 -30.79 18.52 -39.91
CA HIS A 91 -30.35 17.27 -40.56
C HIS A 91 -28.92 16.89 -40.17
N ARG A 92 -27.97 17.85 -40.11
CA ARG A 92 -26.60 17.61 -39.61
C ARG A 92 -26.61 17.13 -38.15
N MET A 93 -27.36 17.77 -37.25
CA MET A 93 -27.46 17.35 -35.85
C MET A 93 -28.12 15.97 -35.70
N SER A 94 -29.10 15.63 -36.54
CA SER A 94 -29.69 14.28 -36.56
C SER A 94 -28.71 13.22 -37.09
N ALA A 95 -27.78 13.58 -37.99
CA ALA A 95 -26.75 12.67 -38.46
C ALA A 95 -25.70 12.41 -37.37
N VAL A 96 -25.23 13.45 -36.69
CA VAL A 96 -24.29 13.35 -35.55
C VAL A 96 -24.88 12.47 -34.44
N ARG A 97 -26.12 12.71 -34.01
CA ARG A 97 -26.79 11.86 -32.99
C ARG A 97 -26.87 10.38 -33.39
N ARG A 98 -27.09 10.08 -34.67
CA ARG A 98 -27.10 8.69 -35.19
C ARG A 98 -25.70 8.08 -35.20
N GLN A 99 -24.65 8.87 -35.40
CA GLN A 99 -23.26 8.42 -35.30
C GLN A 99 -22.88 8.14 -33.84
N GLU A 100 -23.14 9.07 -32.92
CA GLU A 100 -22.92 8.90 -31.47
C GLU A 100 -23.61 7.62 -30.95
N GLN A 101 -24.86 7.38 -31.36
CA GLN A 101 -25.61 6.17 -30.96
C GLN A 101 -24.97 4.88 -31.51
N ARG A 102 -24.40 4.91 -32.71
CA ARG A 102 -23.65 3.77 -33.29
C ARG A 102 -22.32 3.54 -32.57
N GLU A 103 -21.63 4.61 -32.18
CA GLU A 103 -20.37 4.53 -31.43
C GLU A 103 -20.60 3.97 -30.02
N LEU A 104 -21.63 4.44 -29.32
CA LEU A 104 -22.09 3.87 -28.04
C LEU A 104 -22.46 2.38 -28.18
N GLN A 105 -23.12 1.98 -29.27
CA GLN A 105 -23.43 0.57 -29.52
C GLN A 105 -22.17 -0.26 -29.80
N ARG A 106 -21.17 0.28 -30.51
CA ARG A 106 -19.86 -0.36 -30.70
C ARG A 106 -19.11 -0.52 -29.38
N GLN A 107 -19.07 0.51 -28.54
CA GLN A 107 -18.46 0.45 -27.21
C GLN A 107 -19.14 -0.60 -26.31
N ARG A 108 -20.48 -0.67 -26.30
CA ARG A 108 -21.21 -1.74 -25.59
C ARG A 108 -20.85 -3.14 -26.09
N ARG A 109 -20.75 -3.35 -27.41
CA ARG A 109 -20.32 -4.64 -27.99
C ARG A 109 -18.88 -4.99 -27.63
N LEU A 110 -17.96 -4.02 -27.68
CA LEU A 110 -16.56 -4.20 -27.26
C LEU A 110 -16.48 -4.59 -25.78
N GLY A 111 -17.19 -3.87 -24.90
CA GLY A 111 -17.28 -4.19 -23.48
C GLY A 111 -17.83 -5.60 -23.21
N GLN A 112 -18.86 -6.03 -23.95
CA GLN A 112 -19.39 -7.39 -23.87
C GLN A 112 -18.39 -8.46 -24.35
N MET A 113 -17.62 -8.20 -25.41
CA MET A 113 -16.57 -9.13 -25.86
C MET A 113 -15.43 -9.24 -24.85
N VAL A 114 -14.97 -8.12 -24.29
CA VAL A 114 -13.95 -8.08 -23.23
C VAL A 114 -14.43 -8.80 -21.97
N GLY A 115 -15.68 -8.56 -21.54
CA GLY A 115 -16.29 -9.25 -20.41
C GLY A 115 -16.34 -10.77 -20.62
N LYS A 116 -16.81 -11.24 -21.78
CA LYS A 116 -16.84 -12.68 -22.12
C LYS A 116 -15.45 -13.31 -22.19
N ALA A 117 -14.45 -12.59 -22.70
CA ALA A 117 -13.07 -13.07 -22.73
C ALA A 117 -12.49 -13.22 -21.31
N TYR A 118 -12.73 -12.24 -20.44
CA TYR A 118 -12.33 -12.28 -19.04
C TYR A 118 -13.01 -13.42 -18.27
N GLU A 119 -14.33 -13.57 -18.43
CA GLU A 119 -15.10 -14.67 -17.83
C GLU A 119 -14.63 -16.05 -18.31
N GLY A 120 -14.24 -16.16 -19.59
CA GLY A 120 -13.62 -17.35 -20.16
C GLY A 120 -12.28 -17.70 -19.52
N GLU A 121 -11.38 -16.73 -19.34
CA GLU A 121 -10.12 -16.96 -18.63
C GLU A 121 -10.33 -17.29 -17.14
N LEU A 122 -11.31 -16.66 -16.48
CA LEU A 122 -11.65 -16.97 -15.09
C LEU A 122 -12.09 -18.44 -14.93
N LYS A 123 -12.95 -18.94 -15.84
CA LYS A 123 -13.36 -20.35 -15.89
C LYS A 123 -12.21 -21.30 -16.19
N ARG A 124 -11.22 -20.89 -17.00
CA ARG A 124 -9.99 -21.68 -17.26
C ARG A 124 -9.09 -21.76 -16.04
N LEU A 125 -8.94 -20.67 -15.29
CA LEU A 125 -8.16 -20.64 -14.05
C LEU A 125 -8.83 -21.49 -12.96
N GLU A 126 -10.13 -21.32 -12.74
CA GLU A 126 -10.90 -22.14 -11.80
C GLU A 126 -10.83 -23.63 -12.16
N GLY A 127 -10.94 -23.97 -13.45
CA GLY A 127 -10.76 -25.33 -13.94
C GLY A 127 -9.38 -25.92 -13.63
N ARG A 128 -8.30 -25.13 -13.74
CA ARG A 128 -6.95 -25.54 -13.35
C ARG A 128 -6.84 -25.76 -11.84
N GLU A 129 -7.33 -24.82 -11.03
CA GLU A 129 -7.32 -24.95 -9.57
C GLU A 129 -8.09 -26.20 -9.10
N ARG A 130 -9.28 -26.45 -9.66
CA ARG A 130 -10.07 -27.67 -9.39
C ARG A 130 -9.29 -28.94 -9.74
N LEU A 131 -8.57 -28.95 -10.87
CA LEU A 131 -7.72 -30.09 -11.28
C LEU A 131 -6.51 -30.29 -10.35
N ASP A 132 -5.85 -29.21 -9.93
CA ASP A 132 -4.69 -29.30 -9.04
C ASP A 132 -5.11 -29.73 -7.62
N MET A 133 -6.23 -29.21 -7.10
CA MET A 133 -6.84 -29.69 -5.86
C MET A 133 -7.27 -31.17 -5.94
N ALA A 134 -7.69 -31.66 -7.12
CA ALA A 134 -7.97 -33.08 -7.34
C ALA A 134 -6.70 -33.94 -7.33
N LYS A 135 -5.60 -33.46 -7.94
CA LYS A 135 -4.28 -34.14 -7.87
C LYS A 135 -3.78 -34.22 -6.43
N ASP A 136 -3.90 -33.14 -5.66
CA ASP A 136 -3.47 -33.10 -4.26
C ASP A 136 -4.32 -34.03 -3.38
N ARG A 137 -5.65 -34.08 -3.58
CA ARG A 137 -6.51 -35.10 -2.95
C ARG A 137 -6.07 -36.51 -3.30
N GLY A 138 -5.70 -36.77 -4.57
CA GLY A 138 -5.13 -38.05 -5.01
C GLY A 138 -3.83 -38.41 -4.29
N ARG A 139 -2.89 -37.46 -4.20
CA ARG A 139 -1.62 -37.62 -3.45
C ARG A 139 -1.86 -37.91 -1.97
N ILE A 140 -2.80 -37.20 -1.34
CA ILE A 140 -3.19 -37.42 0.06
C ILE A 140 -3.75 -38.84 0.24
N GLN A 141 -4.66 -39.29 -0.63
CA GLN A 141 -5.20 -40.65 -0.56
C GLN A 141 -4.14 -41.73 -0.79
N SER A 142 -3.19 -41.53 -1.71
CA SER A 142 -2.07 -42.47 -1.90
C SER A 142 -1.19 -42.55 -0.65
N THR A 143 -0.82 -41.41 -0.07
CA THR A 143 0.00 -41.38 1.16
C THR A 143 -0.74 -41.91 2.40
N GLU A 144 -2.08 -41.77 2.47
CA GLU A 144 -2.88 -42.43 3.51
C GLU A 144 -2.90 -43.95 3.33
N ARG A 145 -3.02 -44.46 2.09
CA ARG A 145 -2.94 -45.90 1.79
C ARG A 145 -1.57 -46.45 2.15
N GLU A 146 -0.49 -45.81 1.70
CA GLU A 146 0.89 -46.17 2.06
C GLU A 146 1.11 -46.19 3.57
N TYR A 147 0.53 -45.23 4.31
CA TYR A 147 0.59 -45.22 5.78
C TYR A 147 -0.20 -46.38 6.41
N ARG A 148 -1.41 -46.69 5.92
CA ARG A 148 -2.18 -47.86 6.41
C ARG A 148 -1.46 -49.17 6.14
N ASP A 149 -0.86 -49.31 4.96
CA ASP A 149 -0.11 -50.51 4.57
C ASP A 149 1.16 -50.67 5.41
N ALA A 150 1.84 -49.57 5.76
CA ALA A 150 2.96 -49.58 6.70
C ALA A 150 2.51 -50.00 8.12
N VAL A 151 1.43 -49.43 8.64
CA VAL A 151 0.87 -49.78 9.96
C VAL A 151 0.41 -51.25 10.00
N GLN A 152 -0.08 -51.80 8.90
CA GLN A 152 -0.43 -53.23 8.81
C GLN A 152 0.80 -54.15 8.74
N LYS A 153 1.90 -53.71 8.13
CA LYS A 153 3.17 -54.46 8.08
C LYS A 153 3.94 -54.42 9.39
N ASP A 154 3.81 -53.35 10.18
CA ASP A 154 4.48 -53.16 11.47
C ASP A 154 3.73 -53.81 12.68
N LEU A 155 2.78 -54.72 12.43
CA LEU A 155 2.02 -55.44 13.46
C LEU A 155 2.58 -56.85 13.74
N PRO A 156 3.49 -57.03 14.72
CA PRO A 156 3.83 -58.36 15.22
C PRO A 156 2.67 -58.96 16.03
N CYS A 157 2.44 -60.25 15.85
CA CYS A 157 1.37 -61.00 16.51
C CYS A 157 1.52 -60.99 18.05
N LEU A 158 0.43 -60.68 18.76
CA LEU A 158 0.40 -60.59 20.23
C LEU A 158 0.18 -61.96 20.90
N PRO A 159 1.03 -62.37 21.87
CA PRO A 159 0.66 -63.37 22.85
C PRO A 159 -0.31 -62.80 23.91
N LYS A 160 -1.22 -63.64 24.39
CA LYS A 160 -2.26 -63.28 25.38
C LYS A 160 -1.64 -62.93 26.75
N PRO A 161 -2.19 -61.94 27.50
CA PRO A 161 -1.79 -61.70 28.88
C PRO A 161 -2.52 -62.65 29.84
N SER A 162 -1.76 -63.42 30.63
CA SER A 162 -2.30 -64.12 31.79
C SER A 162 -2.39 -63.18 32.99
N GLN A 163 -3.60 -63.02 33.53
CA GLN A 163 -3.83 -62.31 34.79
C GLN A 163 -3.49 -63.24 35.96
N VAL A 164 -2.56 -62.85 36.83
CA VAL A 164 -2.67 -63.12 38.28
C VAL A 164 -2.06 -61.95 39.04
N LEU A 165 -2.90 -61.23 39.79
CA LEU A 165 -2.48 -60.44 40.94
C LEU A 165 -3.31 -60.89 42.15
N SER A 166 -2.64 -61.08 43.28
CA SER A 166 -3.25 -61.25 44.60
C SER A 166 -2.25 -60.79 45.69
N PRO A 167 -2.72 -60.37 46.87
CA PRO A 167 -2.29 -59.04 47.33
C PRO A 167 -1.68 -58.94 48.74
N ARG A 168 -0.98 -57.81 48.96
CA ARG A 168 -0.85 -57.03 50.21
C ARG A 168 -0.05 -57.58 51.43
N THR A 169 1.11 -56.92 51.66
CA THR A 169 1.55 -56.26 52.95
C THR A 169 1.82 -57.10 54.24
N PRO A 170 2.41 -56.54 55.33
CA PRO A 170 3.22 -55.31 55.53
C PRO A 170 4.54 -55.55 56.36
N ASN A 171 5.15 -54.43 56.82
CA ASN A 171 6.08 -54.27 57.97
C ASN A 171 7.58 -54.53 57.73
N GLN A 172 8.41 -53.48 57.74
CA GLN A 172 9.06 -52.81 58.90
C GLN A 172 10.18 -53.70 59.51
N HIS A 173 11.46 -53.32 59.57
CA HIS A 173 11.98 -52.23 60.40
C HIS A 173 13.46 -51.85 60.10
N ARG A 174 13.86 -50.66 60.58
CA ARG A 174 15.19 -50.25 61.10
C ARG A 174 16.46 -50.49 60.25
N SER A 175 16.97 -49.37 59.74
CA SER A 175 18.40 -49.03 59.89
C SER A 175 18.74 -48.86 61.40
N PRO A 176 19.99 -49.08 61.84
CA PRO A 176 20.89 -47.92 61.88
C PRO A 176 22.38 -48.17 61.57
N ARG A 177 22.99 -47.11 61.01
CA ARG A 177 24.38 -46.63 61.12
C ARG A 177 25.44 -47.46 61.86
N THR A 178 26.47 -47.78 61.08
CA THR A 178 27.92 -47.71 61.35
C THR A 178 28.40 -46.91 62.58
N ARG A 179 29.31 -47.52 63.36
CA ARG A 179 30.44 -46.83 64.03
C ARG A 179 31.57 -47.84 64.34
N PRO A 180 32.85 -47.56 64.03
CA PRO A 180 33.97 -48.46 64.34
C PRO A 180 34.61 -48.12 65.70
N LEU A 181 35.29 -49.10 66.31
CA LEU A 181 36.12 -48.94 67.51
C LEU A 181 37.45 -49.72 67.40
N THR A 182 38.41 -49.31 68.22
CA THR A 182 39.86 -49.49 68.10
C THR A 182 40.40 -50.85 68.60
N PRO A 183 41.63 -51.23 68.22
CA PRO A 183 42.25 -52.50 68.63
C PRO A 183 42.82 -52.45 70.05
N SER A 184 42.70 -53.55 70.81
CA SER A 184 43.30 -53.71 72.14
C SER A 184 44.41 -54.77 72.16
N ARG A 185 45.64 -54.27 72.07
CA ARG A 185 46.84 -54.62 72.87
C ARG A 185 46.99 -56.07 73.38
N GLY A 186 48.09 -56.71 72.97
CA GLY A 186 48.42 -58.09 73.34
C GLY A 186 48.83 -58.32 74.81
N ARG A 187 48.96 -59.60 75.17
CA ARG A 187 49.48 -60.09 76.45
C ARG A 187 50.64 -61.05 76.18
N ALA A 188 51.74 -60.90 76.93
CA ALA A 188 53.03 -61.53 76.64
C ALA A 188 53.09 -63.04 76.96
N PRO A 189 53.96 -63.82 76.28
CA PRO A 189 54.23 -65.21 76.64
C PRO A 189 55.25 -65.31 77.78
N THR A 190 54.93 -66.10 78.81
CA THR A 190 55.89 -66.47 79.86
C THR A 190 56.80 -67.60 79.39
N ARG A 191 58.12 -67.42 79.50
CA ARG A 191 59.13 -68.48 79.28
C ARG A 191 58.78 -69.74 80.10
N LYS A 192 58.77 -70.90 79.43
CA LYS A 192 58.83 -72.23 80.08
C LYS A 192 60.19 -72.85 79.75
N PRO A 193 60.80 -73.63 80.65
CA PRO A 193 62.07 -74.30 80.38
C PRO A 193 61.92 -75.26 79.19
N THR A 194 63.01 -75.49 78.46
CA THR A 194 63.04 -76.40 77.31
C THR A 194 62.57 -77.79 77.73
N PRO A 195 61.42 -78.29 77.25
CA PRO A 195 60.98 -79.62 77.60
C PRO A 195 61.86 -80.62 76.86
N MET A 196 62.70 -81.35 77.60
CA MET A 196 63.31 -82.57 77.07
C MET A 196 62.17 -83.49 76.62
N LYS A 197 62.08 -83.73 75.30
CA LYS A 197 61.11 -84.66 74.72
C LYS A 197 61.57 -86.09 74.94
N VAL A 198 61.45 -86.56 76.18
CA VAL A 198 61.42 -87.98 76.47
C VAL A 198 60.19 -88.54 75.73
N LYS A 199 60.41 -89.33 74.68
CA LYS A 199 59.31 -89.97 73.96
C LYS A 199 58.75 -91.12 74.79
N ASP A 200 57.54 -91.55 74.44
CA ASP A 200 57.01 -92.81 74.91
C ASP A 200 58.03 -93.93 74.56
N ASN A 201 58.57 -94.57 75.61
CA ASN A 201 59.65 -95.58 75.63
C ASN A 201 61.11 -95.10 75.88
N ASP A 202 61.46 -93.81 75.79
CA ASP A 202 62.88 -93.37 75.88
C ASP A 202 63.37 -92.97 77.30
N LEU A 203 62.53 -93.02 78.34
CA LEU A 203 62.89 -92.58 79.69
C LEU A 203 64.02 -93.41 80.34
N LEU A 204 63.98 -94.75 80.23
CA LEU A 204 64.98 -95.61 80.87
C LEU A 204 66.37 -95.55 80.21
N PRO A 205 66.50 -95.56 78.87
CA PRO A 205 67.79 -95.37 78.21
C PRO A 205 68.47 -94.05 78.60
N LEU A 206 67.73 -92.93 78.60
CA LEU A 206 68.27 -91.61 78.97
C LEU A 206 68.76 -91.58 80.43
N LEU A 207 68.05 -92.24 81.36
CA LEU A 207 68.47 -92.36 82.76
C LEU A 207 69.71 -93.23 82.97
N LEU A 208 70.03 -94.15 82.04
CA LEU A 208 71.23 -94.97 82.08
C LEU A 208 72.44 -94.26 81.47
N GLU A 209 72.22 -93.42 80.45
CA GLU A 209 73.25 -92.63 79.78
C GLU A 209 73.78 -91.48 80.66
N GLU A 210 72.91 -90.81 81.41
CA GLU A 210 73.28 -89.70 82.31
C GLU A 210 74.04 -90.14 83.59
N PHE A 211 74.03 -91.43 83.96
CA PHE A 211 74.66 -91.94 85.19
C PHE A 211 75.56 -93.18 84.97
N PRO A 212 76.64 -93.07 84.17
CA PRO A 212 77.43 -94.22 83.68
C PRO A 212 78.18 -95.02 84.75
N HIS A 213 78.34 -94.49 85.97
CA HIS A 213 79.03 -95.17 87.08
C HIS A 213 78.08 -95.97 88.01
N LEU A 214 76.77 -95.92 87.76
CA LEU A 214 75.77 -96.55 88.62
C LEU A 214 75.54 -98.01 88.19
N GLN A 215 76.16 -98.96 88.89
CA GLN A 215 75.99 -100.40 88.61
C GLN A 215 74.60 -100.90 89.06
N ILE A 216 73.58 -100.65 88.25
CA ILE A 216 72.22 -101.13 88.47
C ILE A 216 72.14 -102.63 88.14
N SER A 217 71.69 -103.45 89.11
CA SER A 217 71.42 -104.88 88.88
C SER A 217 70.46 -105.09 87.69
N PRO A 218 70.72 -106.05 86.77
CA PRO A 218 69.86 -106.32 85.60
C PRO A 218 68.38 -106.55 85.95
N HIS A 219 68.09 -107.08 87.13
CA HIS A 219 66.72 -107.27 87.61
C HIS A 219 65.98 -105.94 87.84
N THR A 220 66.67 -104.92 88.36
CA THR A 220 66.11 -103.60 88.62
C THR A 220 65.79 -102.85 87.33
N ILE A 221 66.67 -102.97 86.31
CA ILE A 221 66.42 -102.41 84.96
C ILE A 221 65.12 -102.99 84.38
N ASN A 222 64.95 -104.32 84.43
CA ASN A 222 63.76 -105.00 83.94
C ASN A 222 62.47 -104.57 84.71
N ARG A 223 62.57 -104.35 86.02
CA ARG A 223 61.46 -103.84 86.84
C ARG A 223 61.06 -102.40 86.47
N MET A 224 62.03 -101.54 86.15
CA MET A 224 61.75 -100.17 85.69
C MET A 224 61.16 -100.15 84.28
N TRP A 225 61.67 -100.98 83.36
CA TRP A 225 61.09 -101.15 82.01
C TRP A 225 59.61 -101.55 82.07
N LYS A 226 59.28 -102.54 82.92
CA LYS A 226 57.89 -102.97 83.16
C LYS A 226 56.99 -101.89 83.79
N ARG A 227 57.54 -100.92 84.53
CA ARG A 227 56.78 -99.77 85.03
C ARG A 227 56.50 -98.74 83.93
N GLN A 228 57.50 -98.45 83.11
CA GLN A 228 57.35 -97.52 81.98
C GLN A 228 56.31 -98.03 80.97
N LEU A 229 56.35 -99.33 80.63
CA LEU A 229 55.37 -99.95 79.74
C LEU A 229 53.93 -99.80 80.28
N LYS A 230 53.71 -100.11 81.57
CA LYS A 230 52.40 -99.95 82.23
C LYS A 230 51.88 -98.51 82.24
N GLN A 231 52.77 -97.52 82.27
CA GLN A 231 52.38 -96.10 82.20
C GLN A 231 51.97 -95.69 80.79
N VAL A 232 52.68 -96.17 79.76
CA VAL A 232 52.29 -95.98 78.35
C VAL A 232 50.92 -96.62 78.09
N ASP A 233 50.70 -97.85 78.58
CA ASP A 233 49.39 -98.53 78.47
C ASP A 233 48.25 -97.74 79.13
N HIS A 234 48.50 -97.09 80.29
CA HIS A 234 47.50 -96.26 80.97
C HIS A 234 47.22 -94.94 80.25
N LEU A 235 48.23 -94.32 79.62
CA LEU A 235 48.06 -93.08 78.85
C LEU A 235 47.42 -93.34 77.47
N GLY A 236 47.60 -94.54 76.91
CA GLY A 236 46.93 -95.01 75.69
C GLY A 236 45.46 -95.42 75.88
N ALA A 237 44.95 -95.48 77.12
CA ALA A 237 43.59 -95.92 77.41
C ALA A 237 42.52 -95.01 76.76
N PRO A 238 41.39 -95.56 76.24
CA PRO A 238 40.50 -94.90 75.28
C PRO A 238 39.61 -93.76 75.81
N ASN A 239 39.94 -93.14 76.95
CA ASN A 239 39.18 -92.04 77.55
C ASN A 239 39.14 -90.75 76.67
N SER A 240 39.97 -90.68 75.63
CA SER A 240 39.96 -89.57 74.64
C SER A 240 38.82 -89.65 73.62
N GLN A 241 38.13 -90.79 73.45
CA GLN A 241 37.12 -90.97 72.41
C GLN A 241 35.93 -90.00 72.54
N HIS A 242 35.50 -89.68 73.75
CA HIS A 242 34.38 -88.75 73.97
C HIS A 242 34.76 -87.30 73.61
N SER A 243 36.00 -86.89 73.85
CA SER A 243 36.54 -85.59 73.42
C SER A 243 36.64 -85.52 71.90
N ARG A 244 37.15 -86.57 71.25
CA ARG A 244 37.28 -86.65 69.79
C ARG A 244 35.93 -86.57 69.08
N ARG A 245 34.89 -87.26 69.58
CA ARG A 245 33.51 -87.18 69.04
C ARG A 245 32.88 -85.79 69.19
N LYS A 246 33.15 -85.08 70.29
CA LYS A 246 32.71 -83.68 70.46
C LYS A 246 33.40 -82.76 69.46
N LEU A 247 34.71 -82.93 69.24
CA LEU A 247 35.46 -82.15 68.26
C LEU A 247 34.95 -82.40 66.83
N THR A 248 34.70 -83.65 66.42
CA THR A 248 34.12 -83.93 65.10
C THR A 248 32.72 -83.34 64.94
N SER A 249 31.85 -83.47 65.96
CA SER A 249 30.53 -82.83 65.96
C SER A 249 30.61 -81.30 65.81
N GLN A 250 31.56 -80.65 66.48
CA GLN A 250 31.78 -79.21 66.37
C GLN A 250 32.34 -78.79 65.01
N VAL A 251 33.24 -79.60 64.41
CA VAL A 251 33.75 -79.38 63.06
C VAL A 251 32.64 -79.55 62.02
N GLU A 252 31.81 -80.58 62.14
CA GLU A 252 30.63 -80.78 61.28
C GLU A 252 29.61 -79.65 61.43
N GLU A 253 29.33 -79.18 62.65
CA GLU A 253 28.47 -78.02 62.88
C GLU A 253 29.06 -76.73 62.28
N ALA A 254 30.37 -76.52 62.43
CA ALA A 254 31.06 -75.38 61.84
C ALA A 254 31.00 -75.42 60.32
N GLN A 255 31.14 -76.60 59.72
CA GLN A 255 31.01 -76.79 58.28
C GLN A 255 29.56 -76.55 57.81
N ARG A 256 28.55 -77.12 58.48
CA ARG A 256 27.12 -76.83 58.19
C ARG A 256 26.80 -75.33 58.31
N ARG A 257 27.40 -74.61 59.27
CA ARG A 257 27.27 -73.15 59.41
C ARG A 257 27.98 -72.40 58.27
N HIS A 258 29.15 -72.87 57.83
CA HIS A 258 29.87 -72.32 56.68
C HIS A 258 29.07 -72.51 55.38
N ASP A 259 28.60 -73.72 55.11
CA ASP A 259 27.81 -74.04 53.92
C ASP A 259 26.52 -73.21 53.86
N LEU A 260 25.86 -73.01 55.01
CA LEU A 260 24.69 -72.12 55.14
C LEU A 260 25.06 -70.65 54.83
N LEU A 261 26.19 -70.15 55.31
CA LEU A 261 26.66 -68.79 55.01
C LEU A 261 26.99 -68.63 53.52
N VAL A 262 27.61 -69.64 52.89
CA VAL A 262 27.89 -69.65 51.44
C VAL A 262 26.59 -69.60 50.64
N GLU A 263 25.57 -70.39 51.03
CA GLU A 263 24.24 -70.35 50.40
C GLU A 263 23.51 -69.01 50.58
N ILE A 264 23.65 -68.35 51.74
CA ILE A 264 23.11 -67.01 51.98
C ILE A 264 23.80 -65.99 51.07
N ILE A 265 25.14 -66.01 51.01
CA ILE A 265 25.94 -65.11 50.15
C ILE A 265 25.59 -65.34 48.68
N ARG A 266 25.43 -66.59 48.23
CA ARG A 266 25.03 -66.93 46.86
C ARG A 266 23.65 -66.33 46.52
N LYS A 267 22.66 -66.50 47.41
CA LYS A 267 21.31 -65.93 47.24
C LYS A 267 21.33 -64.40 47.24
N GLU A 268 22.17 -63.77 48.06
CA GLU A 268 22.36 -62.31 48.06
C GLU A 268 23.01 -61.82 46.76
N GLN A 269 24.02 -62.52 46.23
CA GLN A 269 24.64 -62.20 44.95
C GLN A 269 23.65 -62.34 43.79
N GLU A 270 22.86 -63.41 43.76
CA GLU A 270 21.77 -63.58 42.79
C GLU A 270 20.72 -62.47 42.89
N HIS A 271 20.31 -62.09 44.10
CA HIS A 271 19.37 -60.99 44.31
C HIS A 271 19.95 -59.65 43.80
N ASN A 272 21.21 -59.37 44.11
CA ASN A 272 21.93 -58.19 43.63
C ASN A 272 22.16 -58.20 42.11
N HIS A 273 22.26 -59.36 41.46
CA HIS A 273 22.24 -59.46 40.00
C HIS A 273 20.84 -59.10 39.46
N ARG A 274 19.78 -59.74 39.94
CA ARG A 274 18.39 -59.46 39.53
C ARG A 274 18.00 -57.98 39.72
N LEU A 275 18.47 -57.34 40.79
CA LEU A 275 18.29 -55.89 41.02
C LEU A 275 19.05 -55.01 40.02
N ARG A 276 20.25 -55.41 39.58
CA ARG A 276 20.99 -54.72 38.52
C ARG A 276 20.26 -54.84 37.19
N ASP A 277 19.85 -56.04 36.80
CA ASP A 277 19.13 -56.30 35.56
C ASP A 277 17.80 -55.53 35.52
N PHE A 278 17.08 -55.45 36.64
CA PHE A 278 15.83 -54.68 36.73
C PHE A 278 16.07 -53.17 36.56
N LYS A 279 17.11 -52.62 37.21
CA LYS A 279 17.53 -51.22 37.02
C LYS A 279 17.95 -50.96 35.57
N GLU A 280 18.69 -51.89 34.96
CA GLU A 280 19.14 -51.77 33.58
C GLU A 280 17.96 -51.78 32.61
N ARG A 281 17.01 -52.72 32.74
CA ARG A 281 15.78 -52.74 31.91
C ARG A 281 15.00 -51.44 32.00
N ILE A 282 14.85 -50.86 33.20
CA ILE A 282 14.22 -49.54 33.39
C ILE A 282 15.04 -48.43 32.70
N GLN A 283 16.37 -48.45 32.78
CA GLN A 283 17.23 -47.47 32.14
C GLN A 283 17.18 -47.59 30.61
N GLN A 284 17.23 -48.80 30.07
CA GLN A 284 17.06 -49.10 28.64
C GLN A 284 15.70 -48.59 28.14
N GLN A 285 14.60 -48.92 28.84
CA GLN A 285 13.24 -48.45 28.53
C GLN A 285 13.14 -46.91 28.53
N LYS A 286 13.68 -46.24 29.56
CA LYS A 286 13.73 -44.77 29.63
C LYS A 286 14.56 -44.18 28.50
N SER A 287 15.68 -44.79 28.15
CA SER A 287 16.54 -44.33 27.04
C SER A 287 15.84 -44.44 25.69
N ALA A 288 15.12 -45.55 25.43
CA ALA A 288 14.33 -45.74 24.22
C ALA A 288 13.16 -44.74 24.15
N GLN A 289 12.44 -44.53 25.26
CA GLN A 289 11.37 -43.54 25.32
C GLN A 289 11.89 -42.11 25.09
N ASN A 290 13.07 -41.76 25.63
CA ASN A 290 13.70 -40.47 25.43
C ASN A 290 14.19 -40.28 23.98
N LYS A 291 14.78 -41.31 23.35
CA LYS A 291 15.13 -41.30 21.92
C LYS A 291 13.90 -41.03 21.04
N LEU A 292 12.77 -41.72 21.28
CA LEU A 292 11.51 -41.46 20.57
C LEU A 292 10.97 -40.04 20.79
N LYS A 293 11.04 -39.51 22.02
CA LYS A 293 10.64 -38.12 22.32
C LYS A 293 11.53 -37.11 21.58
N GLU A 294 12.84 -37.35 21.50
CA GLU A 294 13.74 -36.44 20.80
C GLU A 294 13.58 -36.54 19.28
N GLN A 295 13.40 -37.72 18.71
CA GLN A 295 13.03 -37.88 17.29
C GLN A 295 11.75 -37.10 16.96
N ARG A 296 10.70 -37.21 17.79
CA ARG A 296 9.46 -36.42 17.62
C ARG A 296 9.72 -34.91 17.67
N ARG A 297 10.59 -34.44 18.56
CA ARG A 297 11.00 -33.02 18.65
C ARG A 297 11.81 -32.58 17.43
N GLN A 298 12.72 -33.40 16.92
CA GLN A 298 13.49 -33.14 15.71
C GLN A 298 12.58 -33.05 14.48
N ILE A 299 11.65 -34.00 14.32
CA ILE A 299 10.65 -33.98 13.25
C ILE A 299 9.76 -32.74 13.37
N ALA A 300 9.31 -32.37 14.57
CA ALA A 300 8.52 -31.16 14.80
C ALA A 300 9.30 -29.87 14.47
N ARG A 301 10.58 -29.79 14.85
CA ARG A 301 11.48 -28.68 14.49
C ARG A 301 11.68 -28.59 12.97
N ALA A 302 11.97 -29.71 12.30
CA ALA A 302 12.15 -29.76 10.85
C ALA A 302 10.88 -29.35 10.09
N LYS A 303 9.71 -29.87 10.51
CA LYS A 303 8.40 -29.48 9.96
C LYS A 303 8.13 -27.99 10.17
N LYS A 304 8.44 -27.44 11.35
CA LYS A 304 8.33 -26.00 11.63
C LYS A 304 9.24 -25.17 10.72
N TYR A 305 10.51 -25.52 10.58
CA TYR A 305 11.42 -24.77 9.69
C TYR A 305 10.93 -24.78 8.23
N HIS A 306 10.42 -25.92 7.75
CA HIS A 306 9.84 -26.03 6.42
C HIS A 306 8.57 -25.16 6.27
N SER A 307 7.64 -25.19 7.23
CA SER A 307 6.44 -24.33 7.19
C SER A 307 6.80 -22.85 7.27
N ASP A 308 7.71 -22.47 8.16
CA ASP A 308 8.14 -21.09 8.37
C ASP A 308 8.85 -20.55 7.12
N TYR A 309 9.71 -21.36 6.48
CA TYR A 309 10.34 -21.02 5.20
C TYR A 309 9.30 -20.75 4.09
N HIS A 310 8.30 -21.62 3.94
CA HIS A 310 7.24 -21.41 2.95
C HIS A 310 6.36 -20.18 3.25
N VAL A 311 6.08 -19.90 4.52
CA VAL A 311 5.37 -18.67 4.93
C VAL A 311 6.21 -17.42 4.63
N GLN A 312 7.51 -17.42 4.96
CA GLN A 312 8.42 -16.32 4.66
C GLN A 312 8.58 -16.09 3.15
N MET A 313 8.72 -17.16 2.36
CA MET A 313 8.80 -17.05 0.90
C MET A 313 7.50 -16.48 0.31
N ARG A 314 6.33 -16.99 0.71
CA ARG A 314 5.03 -16.43 0.31
C ARG A 314 4.91 -14.95 0.70
N ALA A 315 5.28 -14.58 1.92
CA ALA A 315 5.27 -13.19 2.36
C ALA A 315 6.23 -12.30 1.55
N ARG A 316 7.41 -12.81 1.16
CA ARG A 316 8.36 -12.11 0.28
C ARG A 316 7.78 -11.90 -1.12
N MET A 317 7.16 -12.93 -1.73
CA MET A 317 6.52 -12.83 -3.04
C MET A 317 5.32 -11.87 -3.01
N MET A 318 4.48 -11.93 -1.98
CA MET A 318 3.37 -10.97 -1.81
C MET A 318 3.89 -9.53 -1.66
N ARG A 319 4.98 -9.31 -0.90
CA ARG A 319 5.61 -7.99 -0.79
C ARG A 319 6.22 -7.51 -2.12
N ALA A 320 6.79 -8.39 -2.93
CA ALA A 320 7.30 -8.07 -4.26
C ALA A 320 6.15 -7.63 -5.17
N ARG A 321 5.08 -8.45 -5.27
CA ARG A 321 3.87 -8.11 -6.01
C ARG A 321 3.23 -6.79 -5.56
N THR A 322 3.13 -6.53 -4.25
CA THR A 322 2.61 -5.25 -3.74
C THR A 322 3.52 -4.06 -4.10
N ARG A 323 4.84 -4.25 -4.24
CA ARG A 323 5.75 -3.19 -4.72
C ARG A 323 5.56 -2.97 -6.21
N GLU A 324 5.47 -4.03 -7.01
CA GLU A 324 5.18 -3.96 -8.45
C GLU A 324 3.84 -3.26 -8.72
N GLU A 325 2.78 -3.62 -8.00
CA GLU A 325 1.47 -2.98 -8.09
C GLU A 325 1.51 -1.48 -7.70
N ARG A 326 2.38 -1.08 -6.76
CA ARG A 326 2.60 0.34 -6.41
C ARG A 326 3.36 1.08 -7.50
N MET A 327 4.45 0.50 -8.02
CA MET A 327 5.23 1.09 -9.12
C MET A 327 4.35 1.24 -10.37
N PHE A 328 3.51 0.24 -10.68
CA PHE A 328 2.56 0.32 -11.80
C PHE A 328 1.54 1.45 -11.61
N LYS A 329 0.97 1.61 -10.40
CA LYS A 329 0.07 2.73 -10.08
C LYS A 329 0.76 4.08 -10.25
N GLN A 330 1.97 4.23 -9.73
CA GLN A 330 2.76 5.45 -9.87
C GLN A 330 3.02 5.78 -11.35
N ILE A 331 3.51 4.82 -12.15
CA ILE A 331 3.77 5.02 -13.58
C ILE A 331 2.48 5.35 -14.35
N PHE A 332 1.34 4.78 -13.96
CA PHE A 332 0.04 5.08 -14.55
C PHE A 332 -0.45 6.50 -14.18
N GLU A 333 -0.27 6.93 -12.93
CA GLU A 333 -0.58 8.29 -12.46
C GLU A 333 0.32 9.33 -13.16
N GLU A 334 1.64 9.09 -13.23
CA GLU A 334 2.60 9.89 -14.00
C GLU A 334 2.22 9.97 -15.49
N GLY A 335 1.85 8.85 -16.11
CA GLY A 335 1.39 8.80 -17.49
C GLY A 335 0.10 9.59 -17.74
N LEU A 336 -0.85 9.58 -16.79
CA LEU A 336 -2.05 10.41 -16.85
C LEU A 336 -1.74 11.89 -16.66
N ASP A 337 -0.81 12.24 -15.78
CA ASP A 337 -0.42 13.63 -15.55
C ASP A 337 0.36 14.21 -16.73
N LEU A 338 1.22 13.44 -17.39
CA LEU A 338 1.86 13.80 -18.67
C LEU A 338 0.83 14.05 -19.79
N GLN A 339 -0.25 13.27 -19.85
CA GLN A 339 -1.35 13.54 -20.78
C GLN A 339 -2.09 14.83 -20.42
N LYS A 340 -2.31 15.11 -19.13
CA LYS A 340 -2.93 16.36 -18.67
C LYS A 340 -2.04 17.58 -18.94
N THR A 341 -0.72 17.51 -18.75
CA THR A 341 0.20 18.63 -19.04
C THR A 341 0.22 18.92 -20.53
N ARG A 342 0.39 17.91 -21.38
CA ARG A 342 0.30 18.06 -22.84
C ARG A 342 -1.02 18.71 -23.29
N LEU A 343 -2.16 18.28 -22.76
CA LEU A 343 -3.45 18.90 -23.08
C LEU A 343 -3.58 20.34 -22.54
N ARG A 344 -2.88 20.70 -21.47
CA ARG A 344 -2.80 22.09 -20.98
C ARG A 344 -1.91 22.94 -21.88
N GLU A 345 -0.77 22.41 -22.32
CA GLU A 345 0.16 23.04 -23.27
C GLU A 345 -0.52 23.30 -24.62
N GLU A 346 -1.17 22.29 -25.21
CA GLU A 346 -1.94 22.44 -26.47
C GLU A 346 -3.04 23.51 -26.36
N ARG A 347 -3.72 23.59 -25.20
CA ARG A 347 -4.71 24.65 -24.91
C ARG A 347 -4.08 26.02 -24.68
N ALA A 348 -2.90 26.08 -24.05
CA ALA A 348 -2.15 27.32 -23.82
C ALA A 348 -1.65 27.89 -25.15
N TYR A 349 -1.04 27.05 -26.00
CA TYR A 349 -0.62 27.40 -27.36
C TYR A 349 -1.81 27.88 -28.20
N ALA A 350 -2.94 27.16 -28.20
CA ALA A 350 -4.14 27.61 -28.92
C ALA A 350 -4.74 28.92 -28.38
N LYS A 351 -4.49 29.28 -27.11
CA LYS A 351 -4.85 30.58 -26.54
C LYS A 351 -3.85 31.66 -26.95
N GLU A 352 -2.56 31.36 -26.92
CA GLU A 352 -1.48 32.26 -27.32
C GLU A 352 -1.60 32.67 -28.79
N VAL A 353 -1.78 31.72 -29.72
CA VAL A 353 -2.01 31.99 -31.15
C VAL A 353 -3.21 32.94 -31.37
N ARG A 354 -4.31 32.77 -30.62
CA ARG A 354 -5.47 33.68 -30.68
C ARG A 354 -5.13 35.07 -30.15
N GLN A 355 -4.39 35.15 -29.05
CA GLN A 355 -3.96 36.42 -28.46
C GLN A 355 -2.96 37.14 -29.35
N GLU A 356 -2.06 36.42 -30.01
CA GLU A 356 -1.10 36.98 -30.96
C GLU A 356 -1.81 37.53 -32.20
N HIS A 357 -2.77 36.80 -32.77
CA HIS A 357 -3.60 37.32 -33.87
C HIS A 357 -4.40 38.56 -33.45
N GLN A 358 -4.94 38.59 -32.23
CA GLN A 358 -5.60 39.78 -31.67
C GLN A 358 -4.64 40.95 -31.42
N ARG A 359 -3.37 40.69 -31.05
CA ARG A 359 -2.33 41.73 -30.94
C ARG A 359 -2.02 42.31 -32.31
N ARG A 360 -1.68 41.46 -33.29
CA ARG A 360 -1.40 41.90 -34.67
C ARG A 360 -2.53 42.76 -35.25
N HIS A 361 -3.80 42.37 -35.07
CA HIS A 361 -4.93 43.20 -35.50
C HIS A 361 -5.09 44.52 -34.75
N ARG A 362 -4.67 44.62 -33.48
CA ARG A 362 -4.62 45.90 -32.76
C ARG A 362 -3.46 46.74 -33.25
N ASP A 363 -2.28 46.15 -33.42
CA ASP A 363 -1.09 46.84 -33.93
C ASP A 363 -1.35 47.40 -35.35
N GLU A 364 -2.07 46.65 -36.19
CA GLU A 364 -2.59 47.11 -37.50
C GLU A 364 -3.53 48.31 -37.35
N LEU A 365 -4.55 48.23 -36.47
CA LEU A 365 -5.48 49.34 -36.23
C LEU A 365 -4.78 50.58 -35.67
N ASP A 366 -3.88 50.41 -34.70
CA ASP A 366 -3.09 51.49 -34.09
C ASP A 366 -2.17 52.14 -35.15
N SER A 367 -1.59 51.35 -36.07
CA SER A 367 -0.79 51.89 -37.17
C SER A 367 -1.63 52.73 -38.15
N MET A 368 -2.86 52.29 -38.46
CA MET A 368 -3.80 53.02 -39.31
C MET A 368 -4.34 54.28 -38.61
N GLU A 369 -4.66 54.19 -37.32
CA GLU A 369 -5.04 55.35 -36.51
C GLU A 369 -3.92 56.39 -36.50
N ASN A 370 -2.67 55.98 -36.30
CA ASN A 370 -1.53 56.88 -36.29
C ASN A 370 -1.27 57.50 -37.67
N TYR A 371 -1.46 56.75 -38.76
CA TYR A 371 -1.45 57.30 -40.11
C TYR A 371 -2.50 58.41 -40.27
N TYR A 372 -3.76 58.16 -39.92
CA TYR A 372 -4.82 59.17 -40.05
C TYR A 372 -4.65 60.35 -39.09
N LYS A 373 -4.22 60.12 -37.84
CA LYS A 373 -3.87 61.18 -36.88
C LYS A 373 -2.79 62.10 -37.48
N ASN A 374 -1.75 61.54 -38.10
CA ASN A 374 -0.71 62.34 -38.76
C ASN A 374 -1.25 63.14 -39.97
N GLN A 375 -2.15 62.56 -40.78
CA GLN A 375 -2.81 63.29 -41.88
C GLN A 375 -3.66 64.45 -41.34
N PHE A 376 -4.43 64.23 -40.27
CA PHE A 376 -5.23 65.29 -39.63
C PHE A 376 -4.36 66.35 -38.95
N SER A 377 -3.24 65.98 -38.33
CA SER A 377 -2.27 66.94 -37.77
C SER A 377 -1.67 67.82 -38.86
N LEU A 378 -1.23 67.24 -39.98
CA LEU A 378 -0.71 68.01 -41.12
C LEU A 378 -1.76 68.98 -41.69
N LEU A 379 -3.01 68.53 -41.82
CA LEU A 379 -4.11 69.40 -42.26
C LEU A 379 -4.45 70.49 -41.22
N ALA A 380 -4.35 70.20 -39.92
CA ALA A 380 -4.55 71.17 -38.86
C ALA A 380 -3.42 72.22 -38.83
N GLU A 381 -2.17 71.80 -39.10
CA GLU A 381 -1.01 72.69 -39.22
C GLU A 381 -1.12 73.61 -40.44
N THR A 382 -1.49 73.09 -41.62
CA THR A 382 -1.69 73.94 -42.81
C THR A 382 -2.85 74.92 -42.62
N LEU A 383 -3.99 74.47 -42.07
CA LEU A 383 -5.11 75.37 -41.71
C LEU A 383 -4.71 76.41 -40.64
N ALA A 384 -3.81 76.07 -39.71
CA ALA A 384 -3.29 77.02 -38.73
C ALA A 384 -2.37 78.06 -39.39
N GLN A 385 -1.51 77.65 -40.33
CA GLN A 385 -0.68 78.55 -41.14
C GLN A 385 -1.55 79.50 -41.97
N GLU A 386 -2.55 78.99 -42.70
CA GLU A 386 -3.50 79.82 -43.46
C GLU A 386 -4.21 80.85 -42.58
N ARG A 387 -4.67 80.45 -41.38
CA ARG A 387 -5.30 81.37 -40.41
C ARG A 387 -4.32 82.46 -39.95
N GLN A 388 -3.06 82.11 -39.69
CA GLN A 388 -2.02 83.08 -39.35
C GLN A 388 -1.74 84.04 -40.52
N GLU A 389 -1.61 83.54 -41.75
CA GLU A 389 -1.45 84.39 -42.94
C GLU A 389 -2.64 85.34 -43.13
N ILE A 390 -3.87 84.86 -43.01
CA ILE A 390 -5.09 85.68 -43.09
C ILE A 390 -5.06 86.76 -41.99
N GLN A 391 -4.61 86.42 -40.77
CA GLN A 391 -4.46 87.40 -39.69
C GLN A 391 -3.38 88.44 -40.00
N VAL A 392 -2.25 88.05 -40.60
CA VAL A 392 -1.19 88.97 -41.05
C VAL A 392 -1.68 89.87 -42.19
N ARG A 393 -2.36 89.32 -43.20
CA ARG A 393 -2.99 90.07 -44.30
C ARG A 393 -4.01 91.08 -43.77
N LYS A 394 -4.88 90.69 -42.84
CA LYS A 394 -5.84 91.59 -42.17
C LYS A 394 -5.13 92.72 -41.41
N LYS A 395 -4.11 92.40 -40.60
CA LYS A 395 -3.30 93.42 -39.89
C LYS A 395 -2.57 94.37 -40.86
N ALA A 396 -2.11 93.89 -42.01
CA ALA A 396 -1.48 94.72 -43.04
C ALA A 396 -2.50 95.65 -43.73
N GLN A 397 -3.67 95.14 -44.10
CA GLN A 397 -4.78 95.94 -44.63
C GLN A 397 -5.24 97.00 -43.62
N GLU A 398 -5.38 96.64 -42.35
CA GLU A 398 -5.75 97.58 -41.29
C GLU A 398 -4.71 98.70 -41.14
N LYS A 399 -3.41 98.37 -41.14
CA LYS A 399 -2.33 99.37 -41.14
C LYS A 399 -2.37 100.27 -42.37
N ALA A 400 -2.66 99.74 -43.55
CA ALA A 400 -2.81 100.53 -44.77
C ALA A 400 -4.01 101.48 -44.70
N LEU A 401 -5.17 101.02 -44.22
CA LEU A 401 -6.35 101.85 -43.98
C LEU A 401 -6.09 102.93 -42.92
N GLN A 402 -5.36 102.61 -41.84
CA GLN A 402 -4.94 103.61 -40.85
C GLN A 402 -3.99 104.65 -41.46
N LYS A 403 -3.05 104.24 -42.33
CA LYS A 403 -2.17 105.17 -43.06
C LYS A 403 -2.97 106.11 -43.96
N MET A 404 -3.89 105.57 -44.79
CA MET A 404 -4.75 106.37 -45.66
C MET A 404 -5.66 107.33 -44.86
N LYS A 405 -6.19 106.91 -43.70
CA LYS A 405 -6.94 107.80 -42.79
C LYS A 405 -6.08 108.95 -42.25
N ARG A 406 -4.80 108.71 -41.94
CA ARG A 406 -3.87 109.77 -41.52
C ARG A 406 -3.54 110.71 -42.69
N GLU A 407 -3.24 110.16 -43.87
CA GLU A 407 -2.97 110.95 -45.08
C GLU A 407 -4.17 111.83 -45.49
N LEU A 408 -5.40 111.33 -45.35
CA LEU A 408 -6.62 112.11 -45.58
C LEU A 408 -6.76 113.24 -44.55
N ARG A 409 -6.56 112.97 -43.25
CA ARG A 409 -6.54 114.02 -42.22
C ARG A 409 -5.50 115.09 -42.52
N SER A 410 -4.27 114.70 -42.85
CA SER A 410 -3.21 115.63 -43.22
C SER A 410 -3.33 116.26 -44.61
N LYS A 411 -4.31 115.85 -45.43
CA LYS A 411 -4.77 116.63 -46.60
C LYS A 411 -5.77 117.68 -46.15
N MET A 412 -6.81 117.29 -45.41
CA MET A 412 -7.81 118.22 -44.87
C MET A 412 -7.18 119.30 -43.98
N GLU A 413 -6.21 118.96 -43.12
CA GLU A 413 -5.45 119.92 -42.30
C GLU A 413 -4.69 120.94 -43.15
N ARG A 414 -4.17 120.53 -44.33
CA ARG A 414 -3.51 121.45 -45.28
C ARG A 414 -4.52 122.29 -46.03
N GLU A 415 -5.60 121.70 -46.55
CA GLU A 415 -6.67 122.41 -47.24
C GLU A 415 -7.33 123.45 -46.32
N ILE A 416 -7.60 123.11 -45.05
CA ILE A 416 -8.07 124.05 -44.02
C ILE A 416 -7.04 125.15 -43.77
N GLY A 417 -5.75 124.82 -43.66
CA GLY A 417 -4.68 125.81 -43.49
C GLY A 417 -4.46 126.72 -44.72
N GLU A 418 -4.71 126.22 -45.92
CA GLU A 418 -4.70 126.99 -47.17
C GLU A 418 -5.91 127.92 -47.25
N LEU A 419 -7.11 127.43 -46.94
CA LEU A 419 -8.32 128.25 -46.82
C LEU A 419 -8.18 129.33 -45.75
N GLN A 420 -7.60 129.01 -44.58
CA GLN A 420 -7.31 129.99 -43.53
C GLN A 420 -6.33 131.06 -44.00
N LYS A 421 -5.29 130.71 -44.77
CA LYS A 421 -4.39 131.71 -45.37
C LYS A 421 -5.10 132.62 -46.37
N ILE A 422 -5.98 132.06 -47.21
CA ILE A 422 -6.76 132.84 -48.18
C ILE A 422 -7.72 133.79 -47.44
N ILE A 423 -8.36 133.34 -46.36
CA ILE A 423 -9.20 134.21 -45.52
C ILE A 423 -8.38 135.36 -44.95
N ILE A 424 -7.21 135.09 -44.34
CA ILE A 424 -6.34 136.14 -43.80
C ILE A 424 -5.88 137.12 -44.90
N GLN A 425 -5.53 136.61 -46.09
CA GLN A 425 -5.14 137.46 -47.23
C GLN A 425 -6.30 138.32 -47.75
N ASN A 426 -7.52 137.78 -47.79
CA ASN A 426 -8.71 138.54 -48.16
C ASN A 426 -9.08 139.56 -47.06
N ASP A 427 -8.92 139.24 -45.77
CA ASP A 427 -9.13 140.17 -44.67
C ASP A 427 -8.10 141.33 -44.72
N ASP A 428 -6.83 141.03 -45.08
CA ASP A 428 -5.79 142.03 -45.33
C ASP A 428 -6.12 142.89 -46.57
N ASP A 429 -6.58 142.30 -47.67
CA ASP A 429 -7.04 143.01 -48.87
C ASP A 429 -8.28 143.87 -48.59
N ASP A 430 -9.26 143.36 -47.84
CA ASP A 430 -10.45 144.09 -47.41
C ASP A 430 -10.08 145.28 -46.50
N TYR A 431 -9.05 145.15 -45.65
CA TYR A 431 -8.49 146.29 -44.90
C TYR A 431 -7.90 147.37 -45.84
N PHE A 432 -7.24 146.99 -46.94
CA PHE A 432 -6.81 147.96 -47.96
C PHE A 432 -8.00 148.57 -48.71
N TRP A 433 -9.04 147.79 -49.03
CA TRP A 433 -10.26 148.29 -49.68
C TRP A 433 -11.05 149.24 -48.78
N ASP A 434 -11.15 148.98 -47.48
CA ASP A 434 -11.82 149.88 -46.53
C ASP A 434 -11.06 151.20 -46.39
N LEU A 435 -9.72 151.17 -46.36
CA LEU A 435 -8.88 152.37 -46.35
C LEU A 435 -9.04 153.20 -47.65
N GLU A 436 -9.13 152.54 -48.80
CA GLU A 436 -9.41 153.17 -50.10
C GLU A 436 -10.85 153.69 -50.18
N ALA A 437 -11.82 153.01 -49.56
CA ALA A 437 -13.21 153.45 -49.44
C ALA A 437 -13.37 154.65 -48.49
N GLU A 438 -12.60 154.73 -47.41
CA GLU A 438 -12.50 155.95 -46.59
C GLU A 438 -11.87 157.11 -47.36
N ARG A 439 -10.79 156.86 -48.13
CA ARG A 439 -10.20 157.85 -49.04
C ARG A 439 -11.21 158.35 -50.09
N LEU A 440 -12.04 157.47 -50.65
CA LEU A 440 -13.13 157.86 -51.54
C LEU A 440 -14.24 158.63 -50.81
N ARG A 441 -14.65 158.21 -49.61
CA ARG A 441 -15.63 158.94 -48.77
C ARG A 441 -15.16 160.36 -48.47
N GLY A 442 -13.89 160.55 -48.13
CA GLY A 442 -13.29 161.88 -47.96
C GLY A 442 -13.37 162.73 -49.24
N LYS A 443 -13.05 162.17 -50.42
CA LYS A 443 -13.21 162.87 -51.71
C LYS A 443 -14.66 163.22 -52.02
N VAL A 444 -15.62 162.35 -51.71
CA VAL A 444 -17.05 162.60 -51.93
C VAL A 444 -17.60 163.65 -50.96
N GLN A 445 -17.17 163.65 -49.70
CA GLN A 445 -17.51 164.71 -48.73
C GLN A 445 -16.90 166.07 -49.10
N MET A 446 -15.73 166.08 -49.75
CA MET A 446 -15.13 167.28 -50.34
C MET A 446 -15.77 167.71 -51.68
N ALA A 447 -16.52 166.83 -52.34
CA ALA A 447 -17.27 167.15 -53.54
C ALA A 447 -18.61 167.82 -53.18
N SER A 448 -18.55 169.10 -52.81
CA SER A 448 -19.75 169.91 -52.54
C SER A 448 -20.62 170.05 -53.80
N PHE A 449 -21.68 169.25 -53.88
CA PHE A 449 -22.61 169.26 -55.01
C PHE A 449 -23.47 170.53 -54.99
N GLN A 450 -23.22 171.46 -55.92
CA GLN A 450 -24.03 172.67 -56.05
C GLN A 450 -25.38 172.34 -56.71
N TYR A 451 -26.43 172.25 -55.89
CA TYR A 451 -27.81 172.15 -56.38
C TYR A 451 -28.48 173.53 -56.32
N SER A 452 -28.50 174.23 -57.45
CA SER A 452 -29.27 175.48 -57.63
C SER A 452 -30.18 175.37 -58.83
N THR A 453 -31.48 175.38 -58.53
CA THR A 453 -32.65 175.35 -59.40
C THR A 453 -32.61 176.28 -60.62
N SER A 454 -32.95 175.77 -61.81
CA SER A 454 -33.76 176.52 -62.80
C SER A 454 -34.24 175.70 -64.01
N HIS A 455 -35.53 175.86 -64.33
CA HIS A 455 -36.23 175.67 -65.62
C HIS A 455 -36.71 174.29 -66.14
N LEU A 456 -38.03 174.28 -66.36
CA LEU A 456 -38.90 173.52 -67.29
C LEU A 456 -38.50 173.72 -68.77
N PRO A 457 -39.00 172.93 -69.76
CA PRO A 457 -40.25 172.15 -69.77
C PRO A 457 -40.12 170.62 -69.79
#